data_AF-S4P874-F1
#
_entry.id   AF-S4P874-F1
#
_cell.length_a   1.000
_cell.length_b   1.000
_cell.length_c   1.000
_cell.angle_alpha   90.00
_cell.angle_beta   90.00
_cell.angle_gamma   90.00
#
_symmetry.space_group_name_H-M   'P 1'
#
loop_
_entity.id
_entity.type
_entity.pdbx_description
1 polymer ?
#
loop_
_entity_poly.entity_id
_entity_poly.type
_entity_poly.pdbx_seq_one_letter_code
_entity_poly.pdbx_strand_id
1 'polypeptide(L)'
;MQLIALEQLCMLLLMSDNVDRCFESCPPRTFLPALCKIFLDDCAPDNVLEVTARAITYYLDVSAECTRRIVAIEGAVKAICSRLLTVDPNN
;
A
#
# COMPACT_ATOMS: atom_id res chain seq x y z
N MET A 1 1.15 7.22 -16.25
CA MET A 1 1.73 8.36 -15.51
C MET A 1 1.64 8.22 -13.98
N GLN A 2 0.58 7.64 -13.39
CA GLN A 2 0.49 7.46 -11.92
C GLN A 2 1.48 6.43 -11.34
N LEU A 3 1.88 5.44 -12.13
CA LEU A 3 2.85 4.38 -11.78
C LEU A 3 4.22 4.92 -11.34
N ILE A 4 4.80 5.82 -12.13
CA ILE A 4 6.12 6.41 -11.85
C ILE A 4 6.06 7.26 -10.58
N ALA A 5 4.93 7.93 -10.33
CA ALA A 5 4.72 8.72 -9.13
C ALA A 5 4.63 7.82 -7.89
N LEU A 6 3.96 6.67 -7.97
CA LEU A 6 3.87 5.72 -6.86
C LEU A 6 5.22 5.07 -6.54
N GLU A 7 5.98 4.69 -7.57
CA GLU A 7 7.29 4.06 -7.41
C GLU A 7 8.30 5.04 -6.80
N GLN A 8 8.35 6.29 -7.28
CA GLN A 8 9.16 7.34 -6.67
C GLN A 8 8.72 7.66 -5.25
N LEU A 9 7.42 7.65 -4.98
CA LEU A 9 6.88 7.88 -3.64
C LEU A 9 7.21 6.72 -2.69
N CYS A 10 7.23 5.48 -3.17
CA CYS A 10 7.70 4.34 -2.38
C CYS A 10 9.22 4.38 -2.14
N MET A 11 10.01 4.80 -3.13
CA MET A 11 11.45 5.03 -2.95
C MET A 11 11.71 6.15 -1.94
N LEU A 12 10.93 7.22 -1.99
CA LEU A 12 10.94 8.29 -1.00
C LEU A 12 10.57 7.77 0.38
N LEU A 13 9.51 6.96 0.51
CA LEU A 13 9.12 6.33 1.78
C LEU A 13 10.21 5.40 2.33
N LEU A 14 10.90 4.64 1.47
CA LEU A 14 11.99 3.75 1.88
C LEU A 14 13.25 4.50 2.34
N MET A 15 13.51 5.68 1.77
CA MET A 15 14.69 6.50 2.07
C MET A 15 14.43 7.62 3.08
N SER A 16 13.17 7.96 3.35
CA SER A 16 12.82 8.97 4.32
C SER A 16 12.86 8.36 5.71
N ASP A 17 13.93 8.64 6.43
CA ASP A 17 14.11 8.33 7.86
C ASP A 17 13.01 8.96 8.76
N ASN A 18 12.14 9.81 8.19
CA ASN A 18 11.11 10.56 8.91
C ASN A 18 9.70 10.24 8.41
N VAL A 19 9.13 9.18 8.96
CA VAL A 19 7.72 8.77 8.78
C VAL A 19 6.72 9.90 9.08
N ASP A 20 7.00 10.78 10.04
CA ASP A 20 6.17 11.95 10.36
C ASP A 20 5.98 12.87 9.14
N ARG A 21 7.07 13.11 8.42
CA ARG A 21 7.08 13.98 7.24
C ARG A 21 6.36 13.32 6.06
N CYS A 22 6.44 11.99 5.95
CA CYS A 22 5.64 11.23 5.00
C CYS A 22 4.14 11.28 5.33
N PHE A 23 3.76 11.23 6.61
CA PHE A 23 2.36 11.39 7.03
C PHE A 23 1.84 12.80 6.77
N GLU A 24 2.66 13.84 6.94
CA GLU A 24 2.31 15.22 6.58
C GLU A 24 2.12 15.38 5.07
N SER A 25 3.03 14.84 4.26
CA SER A 25 2.92 14.93 2.80
C SER A 25 1.87 14.00 2.21
N CYS A 26 1.59 12.87 2.86
CA CYS A 26 0.70 11.80 2.40
C CYS A 26 -0.14 11.28 3.57
N PRO A 27 -1.29 11.91 3.86
CA PRO A 27 -2.11 11.51 4.98
C PRO A 27 -2.64 10.08 4.78
N PRO A 28 -2.52 9.18 5.78
CA PRO A 28 -2.98 7.79 5.68
C PRO A 28 -4.49 7.71 5.41
N ARG A 29 -5.26 8.77 5.76
CA ARG A 29 -6.70 8.87 5.47
C ARG A 29 -7.02 8.83 3.97
N THR A 30 -6.15 9.40 3.14
CA THR A 30 -6.36 9.49 1.69
C THR A 30 -5.52 8.44 0.96
N PHE A 31 -4.34 8.13 1.48
CA PHE A 31 -3.40 7.23 0.82
C PHE A 31 -3.78 5.75 0.96
N LEU A 32 -4.18 5.29 2.15
CA LEU A 32 -4.64 3.90 2.35
C LEU A 32 -5.79 3.49 1.42
N PRO A 33 -6.88 4.28 1.27
CA PRO A 33 -7.94 3.90 0.35
C PRO A 33 -7.51 3.92 -1.11
N ALA A 34 -6.55 4.77 -1.50
CA ALA A 34 -5.97 4.73 -2.84
C ALA A 34 -5.16 3.43 -3.07
N LEU A 35 -4.33 3.03 -2.11
CA LEU A 35 -3.58 1.77 -2.15
C LEU A 35 -4.51 0.55 -2.18
N CYS A 36 -5.57 0.55 -1.36
CA CYS A 36 -6.56 -0.53 -1.37
C CYS A 36 -7.31 -0.62 -2.71
N LYS A 37 -7.58 0.52 -3.37
CA LYS A 37 -8.17 0.53 -4.72
C LYS A 37 -7.26 -0.10 -5.77
N ILE A 38 -5.95 0.04 -5.63
CA ILE A 38 -4.99 -0.64 -6.52
C ILE A 38 -5.09 -2.15 -6.37
N PHE A 39 -5.24 -2.65 -5.14
CA PHE A 39 -5.46 -4.08 -4.89
C PHE A 39 -6.79 -4.60 -5.45
N LEU A 40 -7.82 -3.76 -5.45
CA LEU A 40 -9.13 -4.07 -6.04
C LEU A 40 -9.11 -4.05 -7.57
N ASP A 41 -8.05 -3.50 -8.19
CA ASP A 41 -7.90 -3.48 -9.64
C ASP A 41 -7.26 -4.79 -10.13
N ASP A 42 -8.03 -5.59 -10.87
CA ASP A 42 -7.58 -6.90 -11.37
C ASP A 42 -6.52 -6.77 -12.48
N CYS A 43 -6.40 -5.59 -13.09
CA CYS A 43 -5.44 -5.29 -14.15
C CYS A 43 -4.13 -4.68 -13.61
N ALA A 44 -4.00 -4.49 -12.30
CA ALA A 44 -2.78 -3.97 -11.69
C ALA A 44 -1.61 -4.97 -11.88
N PRO A 45 -0.46 -4.52 -12.40
CA PRO A 45 0.71 -5.39 -12.59
C PRO A 45 1.38 -5.73 -11.25
N ASP A 46 2.03 -6.90 -11.21
CA ASP A 46 2.60 -7.48 -9.98
C ASP A 46 3.59 -6.54 -9.27
N ASN A 47 4.49 -5.89 -10.02
CA ASN A 47 5.42 -4.89 -9.48
C ASN A 47 4.73 -3.80 -8.65
N VAL A 48 3.53 -3.39 -9.07
CA VAL A 48 2.77 -2.33 -8.40
C VAL A 48 2.08 -2.89 -7.16
N LEU A 49 1.55 -4.10 -7.25
CA LEU A 49 0.96 -4.79 -6.11
C LEU A 49 2.01 -5.01 -5.02
N GLU A 50 3.23 -5.41 -5.36
CA GLU A 50 4.34 -5.56 -4.41
C GLU A 50 4.70 -4.24 -3.72
N VAL A 51 4.88 -3.17 -4.49
CA VAL A 51 5.18 -1.83 -3.96
C VAL A 51 4.04 -1.33 -3.07
N THR A 52 2.80 -1.56 -3.49
CA THR A 52 1.59 -1.19 -2.74
C THR A 52 1.48 -2.00 -1.45
N ALA A 53 1.74 -3.31 -1.49
CA ALA A 53 1.78 -4.19 -0.32
C ALA A 53 2.79 -3.67 0.70
N ARG A 54 4.01 -3.36 0.22
CA ARG A 54 5.09 -2.87 1.06
C ARG A 54 4.74 -1.53 1.71
N ALA A 55 4.16 -0.60 0.97
CA ALA A 55 3.68 0.67 1.51
C ALA A 55 2.60 0.47 2.58
N ILE A 56 1.60 -0.39 2.32
CA ILE A 56 0.56 -0.73 3.31
C ILE A 56 1.17 -1.32 4.58
N THR A 57 2.11 -2.26 4.46
CA THR A 57 2.84 -2.85 5.59
C THR A 57 3.58 -1.80 6.40
N TYR A 58 4.24 -0.84 5.75
CA TYR A 58 4.87 0.29 6.45
C TYR A 58 3.85 1.13 7.24
N TYR A 59 2.71 1.47 6.65
CA TYR A 59 1.66 2.21 7.35
C TYR A 59 1.08 1.42 8.54
N LEU A 60 1.01 0.10 8.42
CA LEU A 60 0.56 -0.81 9.48
C LEU A 60 1.57 -0.91 10.63
N ASP A 61 2.88 -0.97 10.31
CA ASP A 61 3.97 -1.04 11.28
C ASP A 61 4.05 0.25 12.12
N VAL A 62 3.87 1.40 11.47
CA VAL A 62 3.86 2.71 12.13
C VAL A 62 2.61 2.90 13.01
N SER A 63 1.44 2.45 12.55
CA SER A 63 0.19 2.63 13.32
C SER A 63 -0.84 1.53 13.06
N ALA A 64 -1.23 0.86 14.14
CA ALA A 64 -2.32 -0.12 14.13
C ALA A 64 -3.71 0.49 13.81
N GLU A 65 -3.87 1.83 13.86
CA GLU A 65 -5.10 2.48 13.42
C GLU A 65 -5.31 2.39 11.91
N CYS A 66 -4.22 2.27 11.13
CA CYS A 66 -4.27 2.04 9.69
C CYS A 66 -4.99 0.73 9.36
N THR A 67 -4.79 -0.31 10.18
CA THR A 67 -5.46 -1.62 10.02
C THR A 67 -6.97 -1.48 10.06
N ARG A 68 -7.50 -0.73 11.04
CA ARG A 68 -8.96 -0.51 11.16
C ARG A 68 -9.53 0.19 9.93
N ARG A 69 -8.78 1.09 9.30
CA ARG A 69 -9.23 1.75 8.06
C ARG A 69 -9.23 0.82 6.87
N ILE A 70 -8.21 -0.03 6.72
CA ILE A 70 -8.16 -0.99 5.61
C ILE A 70 -9.32 -1.98 5.73
N VAL A 71 -9.60 -2.47 6.94
CA VAL A 71 -10.73 -3.38 7.22
C VAL A 71 -12.09 -2.69 6.98
N ALA A 72 -12.19 -1.38 7.23
CA ALA A 72 -13.39 -0.61 6.93
C ALA A 72 -13.65 -0.43 5.42
N ILE A 73 -12.65 -0.67 4.56
CA ILE A 73 -12.83 -0.66 3.11
C ILE A 73 -13.32 -2.03 2.67
N GLU A 74 -14.56 -2.07 2.20
CA GLU A 74 -15.21 -3.30 1.78
C GLU A 74 -14.41 -3.97 0.64
N GLY A 75 -14.09 -5.25 0.81
CA GLY A 75 -13.32 -6.03 -0.15
C GLY A 75 -11.81 -5.78 -0.17
N ALA A 76 -11.28 -4.76 0.52
CA ALA A 76 -9.84 -4.48 0.51
C ALA A 76 -9.01 -5.62 1.08
N VAL A 77 -9.38 -6.15 2.25
CA VAL A 77 -8.67 -7.28 2.89
C VAL A 77 -8.70 -8.53 2.01
N LYS A 78 -9.85 -8.80 1.37
CA LYS A 78 -9.99 -9.94 0.46
C LYS A 78 -9.10 -9.77 -0.78
N ALA A 79 -9.09 -8.58 -1.38
CA ALA A 79 -8.24 -8.28 -2.53
C ALA A 79 -6.75 -8.37 -2.19
N ILE A 80 -6.34 -7.79 -1.06
CA ILE A 80 -4.97 -7.89 -0.54
C ILE A 80 -4.56 -9.35 -0.35
N CYS A 81 -5.39 -10.15 0.33
CA CYS A 81 -5.11 -11.56 0.57
C CYS A 81 -5.09 -12.38 -0.73
N SER A 82 -6.01 -12.13 -1.65
CA SER A 82 -6.06 -12.81 -2.94
C SER A 82 -4.81 -12.55 -3.80
N ARG A 83 -4.28 -11.32 -3.77
CA ARG A 83 -3.07 -10.93 -4.49
C ARG A 83 -1.77 -11.35 -3.79
N LEU A 84 -1.77 -11.42 -2.45
CA LEU A 84 -0.66 -11.99 -1.68
C LEU A 84 -0.52 -13.49 -1.88
N LEU A 85 -1.63 -14.22 -2.06
CA LEU A 85 -1.60 -15.66 -2.31
C LEU A 85 -1.05 -16.02 -3.70
N THR A 86 -1.14 -15.12 -4.67
CA THR A 86 -0.51 -15.30 -6.00
C THR A 86 0.99 -15.04 -5.99
N VAL A 87 1.53 -14.42 -4.94
CA VAL A 87 2.97 -14.30 -4.73
C VAL A 87 3.42 -15.54 -3.95
N ASP A 88 3.69 -16.62 -4.67
CA ASP A 88 4.32 -17.81 -4.10
C ASP A 88 5.68 -17.42 -3.45
N PRO A 89 5.93 -17.77 -2.18
CA PRO A 89 7.20 -17.47 -1.50
C PRO A 89 8.37 -18.38 -1.96
N ASN A 90 8.30 -18.97 -3.16
CA ASN A 90 9.19 -20.05 -3.59
C ASN A 90 9.86 -19.84 -4.96
N ASN A 91 10.16 -18.60 -5.33
CA ASN A 91 11.12 -18.29 -6.40
C ASN A 91 12.22 -17.35 -5.90
#